data_AF-A0AAU6U403-F1
#
_entry.id   AF-A0AAU6U403-F1
#
_cell.length_a   1.000
_cell.length_b   1.000
_cell.length_c   1.000
_cell.angle_alpha   90.00
_cell.angle_beta   90.00
_cell.angle_gamma   90.00
#
_symmetry.space_group_name_H-M   'P 1'
#
loop_
_entity.id
_entity.type
_entity.pdbx_description
1 polymer ?
#
loop_
_entity_poly.entity_id
_entity_poly.type
_entity_poly.pdbx_seq_one_letter_code
_entity_poly.pdbx_strand_id
1 'polypeptide(L)'
;MPKQPIAVELEAINREGETQVVRDSGLTVQGYSVYLRAVEASGLALATWIADYDTIGPAYQLADRLSIALAISLAVQVPEPLIPVASEPATTA
;
A
#
# COMPACT_ATOMS: atom_id res chain seq x y z
N MET A 1 -16.18 22.68 -1.68
CA MET A 1 -15.79 22.66 -0.26
C MET A 1 -14.38 22.10 -0.14
N PRO A 2 -13.53 22.57 0.80
CA PRO A 2 -12.18 22.04 0.94
C PRO A 2 -12.23 20.61 1.49
N LYS A 3 -11.55 19.68 0.81
CA LYS A 3 -11.34 18.30 1.26
C LYS A 3 -10.22 18.34 2.30
N GLN A 4 -10.43 17.77 3.48
CA GLN A 4 -9.39 17.70 4.50
C GLN A 4 -8.64 16.36 4.39
N PRO A 5 -7.33 16.36 4.12
CA PRO A 5 -6.53 15.15 4.19
C PRO A 5 -6.56 14.57 5.61
N ILE A 6 -6.66 13.24 5.71
CA ILE A 6 -6.72 12.53 6.99
C ILE A 6 -5.68 11.42 7.12
N ALA A 7 -5.21 10.89 5.98
CA ALA A 7 -4.17 9.88 5.96
C ALA A 7 -3.44 9.86 4.61
N VAL A 8 -2.21 9.36 4.64
CA VAL A 8 -1.51 8.86 3.47
C VAL A 8 -1.59 7.34 3.50
N GLU A 9 -1.99 6.72 2.39
CA GLU A 9 -2.12 5.26 2.25
C GLU A 9 -1.04 4.77 1.28
N LEU A 10 -0.22 3.81 1.72
CA LEU A 10 0.75 3.10 0.89
C LEU A 10 0.23 1.69 0.62
N GLU A 11 -0.02 1.36 -0.64
CA GLU A 11 -0.61 0.10 -1.06
C GLU A 11 0.36 -0.64 -2.00
N ALA A 12 0.40 -1.96 -1.98
CA ALA A 12 1.08 -2.73 -3.02
C ALA A 12 0.10 -3.13 -4.14
N ILE A 13 0.63 -3.36 -5.34
CA ILE A 13 -0.17 -3.66 -6.54
C ILE A 13 0.09 -5.11 -6.94
N ASN A 14 -0.97 -5.89 -7.18
CA ASN A 14 -0.85 -7.25 -7.71
C ASN A 14 -0.73 -7.26 -9.25
N ARG A 15 -0.49 -8.44 -9.83
CA ARG A 15 -0.36 -8.63 -11.29
C ARG A 15 -1.61 -8.29 -12.10
N GLU A 16 -2.76 -8.22 -11.45
CA GLU A 16 -4.06 -7.90 -12.07
C GLU A 16 -4.38 -6.40 -11.96
N GLY A 17 -3.49 -5.61 -11.38
CA GLY A 17 -3.68 -4.16 -11.21
C GLY A 17 -4.65 -3.81 -10.07
N GLU A 18 -5.02 -4.79 -9.24
CA GLU A 18 -5.85 -4.54 -8.08
C GLU A 18 -5.02 -3.87 -6.98
N THR A 19 -5.52 -2.73 -6.50
CA THR A 19 -4.88 -1.87 -5.48
C THR A 19 -5.08 -2.37 -4.05
N GLN A 20 -5.94 -3.36 -3.85
CA GLN A 20 -5.95 -4.15 -2.63
C GLN A 20 -5.01 -5.32 -2.87
N VAL A 21 -3.77 -5.23 -2.38
CA VAL A 21 -2.93 -6.43 -2.23
C VAL A 21 -3.78 -7.54 -1.65
N VAL A 22 -3.92 -8.62 -2.42
CA VAL A 22 -4.61 -9.84 -2.01
C VAL A 22 -3.85 -10.40 -0.82
N ARG A 23 -4.23 -9.98 0.38
CA ARG A 23 -3.66 -10.41 1.65
C ARG A 23 -3.50 -11.93 1.60
N ASP A 24 -2.28 -12.37 1.86
CA ASP A 24 -1.99 -13.77 2.19
C ASP A 24 -2.25 -14.82 1.08
N SER A 25 -2.32 -14.41 -0.18
CA SER A 25 -2.60 -15.32 -1.30
C SER A 25 -1.36 -15.78 -2.08
N GLY A 26 -0.15 -15.40 -1.65
CA GLY A 26 1.10 -15.73 -2.35
C GLY A 26 1.28 -15.03 -3.70
N LEU A 27 0.49 -13.99 -4.01
CA LEU A 27 0.62 -13.23 -5.26
C LEU A 27 1.88 -12.37 -5.30
N THR A 28 2.48 -12.29 -6.49
CA THR A 28 3.65 -11.45 -6.75
C THR A 28 3.26 -9.97 -6.74
N VAL A 29 3.93 -9.18 -5.89
CA VAL A 29 3.84 -7.72 -5.89
C VAL A 29 4.55 -7.16 -7.12
N GLN A 30 3.87 -6.33 -7.92
CA GLN A 30 4.45 -5.69 -9.11
C GLN A 30 4.91 -4.26 -8.89
N GLY A 31 4.39 -3.60 -7.86
CA GLY A 31 4.73 -2.22 -7.54
C GLY A 31 3.99 -1.75 -6.29
N TYR A 32 4.11 -0.46 -6.02
CA TYR A 32 3.57 0.22 -4.86
C TYR A 32 2.97 1.56 -5.27
N SER A 33 1.80 1.90 -4.72
CA SER A 33 1.10 3.15 -4.98
C SER A 33 0.94 3.95 -3.69
N VAL A 34 1.01 5.28 -3.81
CA VAL A 34 0.72 6.21 -2.71
C VAL A 34 -0.59 6.94 -3.00
N TYR A 35 -1.48 6.94 -2.02
CA TYR A 35 -2.76 7.65 -2.06
C TYR A 35 -2.85 8.69 -0.94
N LEU A 36 -3.54 9.79 -1.22
CA LEU A 36 -3.98 10.73 -0.20
C LEU A 36 -5.47 10.50 0.08
N ARG A 37 -5.78 10.16 1.32
CA ARG A 37 -7.15 9.99 1.77
C ARG A 37 -7.66 11.28 2.39
N ALA A 38 -8.85 11.69 1.98
CA ALA A 38 -9.52 12.87 2.49
C ALA A 38 -10.98 12.56 2.83
N VAL A 39 -11.56 13.38 3.71
CA VAL A 39 -12.99 13.34 4.03
C VAL A 39 -13.65 14.59 3.48
N GLU A 40 -14.77 14.39 2.77
CA GLU A 40 -15.62 15.49 2.32
C GLU A 40 -16.55 15.97 3.44
N ALA A 41 -17.14 17.15 3.28
CA ALA A 41 -18.13 17.67 4.23
C ALA A 41 -19.35 16.75 4.43
N SER A 42 -19.63 15.88 3.45
CA SER A 42 -20.67 14.84 3.52
C SER A 42 -20.31 13.65 4.43
N GLY A 43 -19.07 13.58 4.92
CA GLY A 43 -18.52 12.43 5.64
C GLY A 43 -18.01 11.31 4.73
N LEU A 44 -18.10 11.47 3.40
CA LEU A 44 -17.59 10.49 2.44
C LEU A 44 -16.06 10.50 2.45
N ALA A 45 -15.47 9.30 2.57
CA ALA A 45 -14.03 9.11 2.38
C ALA A 45 -13.69 9.01 0.89
N LEU A 46 -12.69 9.76 0.46
CA LEU A 46 -12.13 9.73 -0.88
C LEU A 46 -10.64 9.39 -0.82
N ALA A 47 -10.16 8.61 -1.78
CA ALA A 47 -8.74 8.38 -2.00
C ALA A 47 -8.34 9.00 -3.35
N THR A 48 -7.22 9.72 -3.38
CA THR A 48 -6.64 10.29 -4.60
C THR A 48 -5.26 9.69 -4.81
N TRP A 49 -5.05 9.10 -5.98
CA TRP A 49 -3.76 8.57 -6.40
C TRP A 49 -2.72 9.69 -6.53
N ILE A 50 -1.51 9.46 -6.00
CA ILE A 50 -0.39 10.39 -6.04
C ILE A 50 0.68 9.92 -7.03
N ALA A 51 1.20 8.70 -6.86
CA ALA A 51 2.25 8.14 -7.69
C ALA A 51 2.41 6.62 -7.48
N ASP A 52 2.99 5.96 -8.49
CA ASP A 52 3.41 4.56 -8.45
C ASP A 52 4.94 4.43 -8.43
N TYR A 53 5.41 3.33 -7.85
CA TYR A 53 6.82 2.99 -7.72
C TYR A 53 7.02 1.47 -7.88
N ASP A 54 8.10 1.09 -8.56
CA ASP A 54 8.46 -0.33 -8.73
C ASP A 54 8.97 -0.98 -7.43
N THR A 55 9.40 -0.18 -6.44
CA THR A 55 9.98 -0.67 -5.18
C THR A 55 9.42 0.06 -3.96
N ILE A 56 9.38 -0.64 -2.83
CA ILE A 56 8.78 -0.13 -1.59
C ILE A 56 9.53 1.08 -1.01
N GLY A 57 10.85 1.15 -1.18
CA GLY A 57 11.70 2.17 -0.57
C GLY A 57 11.30 3.60 -0.97
N PRO A 58 11.34 3.93 -2.28
CA PRO A 58 10.88 5.24 -2.77
C PRO A 58 9.42 5.54 -2.45
N ALA A 59 8.53 4.55 -2.53
CA ALA A 59 7.11 4.72 -2.19
C ALA A 59 6.93 5.11 -0.71
N TYR A 60 7.61 4.40 0.19
CA TYR A 60 7.58 4.68 1.62
C TYR A 60 8.17 6.05 1.94
N GLN A 61 9.29 6.43 1.31
CA GLN A 61 9.90 7.75 1.51
C GLN A 61 8.97 8.89 1.09
N LEU A 62 8.24 8.76 -0.03
CA LEU A 62 7.23 9.74 -0.41
C LEU A 62 6.10 9.78 0.61
N ALA A 63 5.57 8.61 0.99
CA ALA A 63 4.42 8.51 1.87
C ALA A 63 4.70 9.07 3.27
N ASP A 64 5.88 8.79 3.82
CA ASP A 64 6.36 9.32 5.10
C ASP A 64 6.53 10.85 5.06
N ARG A 65 7.17 11.38 4.00
CA ARG A 65 7.33 12.84 3.83
C ARG A 65 5.99 13.55 3.73
N LEU A 66 5.02 12.99 3.02
CA LEU A 66 3.67 13.56 2.92
C LEU A 66 2.93 13.50 4.26
N SER A 67 3.03 12.38 4.98
CA SER A 67 2.45 12.22 6.32
C SER A 67 2.97 13.29 7.28
N ILE A 68 4.29 13.52 7.30
CA ILE A 68 4.92 14.56 8.12
C ILE A 68 4.49 15.96 7.67
N ALA A 69 4.57 16.25 6.36
CA ALA A 69 4.27 17.59 5.83
C ALA A 69 2.83 18.01 6.07
N LEU A 70 1.90 17.05 6.08
CA LEU A 70 0.48 17.29 6.30
C LEU A 70 0.04 17.05 7.76
N ALA A 71 0.93 16.57 8.63
CA ALA A 71 0.63 16.17 10.00
C ALA A 71 -0.55 15.18 10.11
N ILE A 72 -0.57 14.18 9.21
CA ILE A 72 -1.60 13.14 9.12
C ILE A 72 -0.97 11.75 9.21
N SER A 73 -1.75 10.73 9.54
CA SER A 73 -1.25 9.36 9.70
C SER A 73 -0.79 8.73 8.38
N LEU A 74 0.24 7.89 8.44
CA LEU A 74 0.62 6.97 7.36
C LEU A 74 0.02 5.58 7.64
N ALA A 75 -0.75 5.05 6.70
CA ALA A 75 -1.29 3.70 6.73
C ALA A 75 -0.60 2.86 5.65
N VAL A 76 -0.02 1.71 6.04
CA VAL A 76 0.71 0.84 5.13
C VAL A 76 -0.08 -0.47 4.94
N GLN A 77 -0.44 -0.75 3.69
CA GLN A 77 -1.18 -1.92 3.23
C GLN A 77 -0.31 -2.72 2.25
N VAL A 78 0.82 -3.21 2.76
CA VAL A 78 1.70 -4.12 2.03
C VAL A 78 1.52 -5.54 2.59
N PRO A 79 1.66 -6.60 1.78
CA PRO A 79 1.63 -7.95 2.32
C PRO A 79 2.84 -8.12 3.24
N GLU A 80 2.65 -8.73 4.42
CA GLU A 80 3.78 -9.14 5.24
C GLU A 80 4.65 -10.13 4.42
N PRO A 81 5.98 -10.08 4.57
CA PRO A 81 6.83 -11.12 3.99
C PRO A 81 6.37 -12.46 4.53
N LEU A 82 5.86 -13.34 3.65
CA LEU A 82 5.62 -14.73 4.02
C LEU A 82 6.96 -15.28 4.51
N ILE A 83 7.02 -15.64 5.80
CA ILE A 83 8.11 -16.47 6.31
C ILE A 83 8.16 -17.67 5.36
N PRO A 84 9.30 -17.94 4.70
CA PRO A 84 9.37 -19.03 3.74
C PRO A 84 8.97 -20.31 4.47
N VAL A 85 7.88 -20.94 4.03
CA VAL A 85 7.51 -22.26 4.52
C VAL A 85 8.72 -23.14 4.23
N ALA A 86 9.27 -23.76 5.27
CA ALA A 86 10.43 -24.64 5.11
C ALA A 86 10.05 -25.70 4.08
N SER A 87 10.74 -25.71 2.94
CA SER A 87 10.59 -26.79 1.97
C SER A 87 11.14 -28.05 2.63
N GLU A 88 10.25 -28.89 3.15
CA GLU A 88 10.64 -30.25 3.51
C GLU A 88 11.13 -30.95 2.22
N PRO A 89 12.29 -31.61 2.25
CA PRO A 89 12.82 -32.26 1.08
C PRO A 89 11.88 -33.40 0.68
N ALA A 90 11.29 -33.29 -0.51
CA ALA A 90 10.49 -34.36 -1.10
C ALA A 90 11.39 -35.59 -1.26
N THR A 91 11.14 -36.61 -0.43
CA THR A 91 11.75 -37.93 -0.59
C THR A 91 11.24 -38.51 -1.90
N THR A 92 12.11 -38.52 -2.91
CA THR A 92 11.87 -39.30 -4.13
C THR A 92 12.09 -40.77 -3.79
N ALA A 93 11.05 -41.58 -3.97
CA ALA A 93 11.12 -43.04 -3.98
C ALA A 93 10.96 -43.55 -5.42
#